data_AF-A0AAW7JHX8-F1
#
_entry.id   AF-A0AAW7JHX8-F1
#
_cell.length_a   1.000
_cell.length_b   1.000
_cell.length_c   1.000
_cell.angle_alpha   90.00
_cell.angle_beta   90.00
_cell.angle_gamma   90.00
#
_symmetry.space_group_name_H-M   'P 1'
#
loop_
_entity.id
_entity.type
_entity.pdbx_description
1 polymer ?
#
loop_
_entity_poly.entity_id
_entity_poly.type
_entity_poly.pdbx_seq_one_letter_code
_entity_poly.pdbx_strand_id
1 'polypeptide(L)'
;MPRNKITVITVFLSFLLMGGCYHSRTKFKNAKDNVAYNERQLDSISFLKTHHYARNYNFVVKADSIVLCRQMPYVSSPVGNDTIVIRKHDNIVVVDTRTSDDRTDSVWIQVARDQFTFGWIQENRLLSGVVPDDPISQFISMFSDTHLLIFLIIISIIGASYVFHLIFKINAKVVHFNDIPSFYPTLLALSVAFAAMFYSSIQMFATDMWRHFYFHPSLNPFVQPPALSVFLCTVWFIIIVTLAAIDEIFHKLPFGEATHYLGGLIGICAINYILFSIATLYYIGYLLFLAYVIFALYRYFRHSSRYYICGNCGAGLHKKGKCPYCGTVNE
;
A
#
# COMPACT_ATOMS: atom_id res chain seq x y z
N MET A 1 -17.48 -31.68 14.45
CA MET A 1 -16.52 -31.06 13.51
C MET A 1 -16.03 -29.64 13.93
N PRO A 2 -15.62 -29.37 15.19
CA PRO A 2 -15.00 -28.08 15.55
C PRO A 2 -13.51 -27.96 15.17
N ARG A 3 -12.87 -29.09 14.82
CA ARG A 3 -11.42 -29.19 14.59
C ARG A 3 -10.92 -28.31 13.44
N ASN A 4 -11.70 -28.15 12.36
CA ASN A 4 -11.29 -27.36 11.19
C ASN A 4 -11.33 -25.85 11.42
N LYS A 5 -12.23 -25.35 12.28
CA LYS A 5 -12.32 -23.92 12.60
C LYS A 5 -11.13 -23.48 13.45
N ILE A 6 -10.74 -24.33 14.40
CA ILE A 6 -9.57 -24.08 15.24
C ILE A 6 -8.32 -24.11 14.37
N THR A 7 -8.13 -25.10 13.50
CA THR A 7 -6.94 -25.18 12.62
C THR A 7 -6.82 -24.01 11.66
N VAL A 8 -7.91 -23.50 11.07
CA VAL A 8 -7.83 -22.32 10.17
C VAL A 8 -7.46 -21.07 10.97
N ILE A 9 -8.03 -20.89 12.16
CA ILE A 9 -7.68 -19.78 13.05
C ILE A 9 -6.25 -19.93 13.56
N THR A 10 -5.78 -21.14 13.90
CA THR A 10 -4.39 -21.36 14.35
C THR A 10 -3.40 -21.18 13.21
N VAL A 11 -3.73 -21.58 11.97
CA VAL A 11 -2.88 -21.34 10.80
C VAL A 11 -2.80 -19.84 10.52
N PHE A 12 -3.92 -19.11 10.55
CA PHE A 12 -3.94 -17.65 10.37
C PHE A 12 -3.20 -16.90 11.48
N LEU A 13 -3.36 -17.33 12.74
CA LEU A 13 -2.63 -16.78 13.90
C LEU A 13 -1.14 -17.14 13.85
N SER A 14 -0.78 -18.35 13.37
CA SER A 14 0.61 -18.78 13.21
C SER A 14 1.32 -18.00 12.10
N PHE A 15 0.62 -17.62 11.03
CA PHE A 15 1.15 -16.76 9.97
C PHE A 15 1.40 -15.33 10.50
N LEU A 16 0.53 -14.83 11.38
CA LEU A 16 0.71 -13.55 12.09
C LEU A 16 1.87 -13.61 13.11
N LEU A 17 2.09 -14.74 13.78
CA LEU A 17 3.17 -14.92 14.76
C LEU A 17 4.54 -15.19 14.12
N MET A 18 4.60 -15.77 12.91
CA MET A 18 5.86 -15.90 12.16
C MET A 18 6.33 -14.59 11.49
N GLY A 19 5.52 -13.53 11.53
CA GLY A 19 5.96 -12.15 11.23
C GLY A 19 6.75 -11.49 12.38
N GLY A 20 6.86 -12.16 13.53
CA GLY A 20 7.61 -11.70 14.70
C GLY A 20 9.12 -11.71 14.48
N CYS A 21 9.66 -10.56 14.09
CA CYS A 21 11.03 -10.10 14.30
C CYS A 21 12.16 -11.13 14.11
N TYR A 22 12.36 -11.62 12.88
CA TYR A 22 13.74 -11.83 12.43
C TYR A 22 14.29 -10.50 11.93
N HIS A 23 14.71 -9.65 12.86
CA HIS A 23 15.67 -8.60 12.54
C HIS A 23 17.02 -9.30 12.31
N SER A 24 17.15 -9.94 11.15
CA SER A 24 18.44 -9.93 10.49
C SER A 24 18.72 -8.44 10.32
N ARG A 25 19.51 -7.87 11.24
CA ARG A 25 20.53 -6.94 10.78
C ARG A 25 21.10 -7.64 9.57
N THR A 26 20.79 -7.13 8.38
CA THR A 26 21.72 -7.17 7.29
C THR A 26 22.97 -6.52 7.88
N LYS A 27 23.76 -7.31 8.62
CA LYS A 27 25.18 -7.34 8.42
C LYS A 27 25.22 -7.50 6.91
N PHE A 28 25.40 -6.38 6.21
CA PHE A 28 26.25 -6.40 5.03
C PHE A 28 27.30 -7.42 5.41
N LYS A 29 27.19 -8.62 4.83
CA LYS A 29 28.29 -9.57 4.83
C LYS A 29 29.38 -8.67 4.35
N ASN A 30 30.27 -8.28 5.28
CA ASN A 30 31.33 -7.36 4.96
C ASN A 30 31.91 -8.00 3.71
N ALA A 31 31.76 -7.32 2.58
CA ALA A 31 32.59 -7.56 1.42
C ALA A 31 33.98 -7.10 1.87
N LYS A 32 34.54 -7.86 2.81
CA LYS A 32 35.92 -7.90 3.23
C LYS A 32 36.62 -8.87 2.28
N ASP A 33 36.31 -8.72 0.99
CA ASP A 33 37.06 -9.25 -0.13
C ASP A 33 37.32 -8.05 -1.05
N ASN A 34 38.29 -7.24 -0.63
CA ASN A 34 39.25 -6.54 -1.48
C ASN A 34 38.75 -5.47 -2.47
N VAL A 35 37.74 -4.67 -2.13
CA VAL A 35 37.50 -3.39 -2.82
C VAL A 35 37.75 -2.24 -1.84
N ALA A 36 38.90 -1.59 -1.98
CA ALA A 36 39.18 -0.35 -1.27
C ALA A 36 38.27 0.74 -1.86
N TYR A 37 37.15 1.04 -1.18
CA TYR A 37 36.29 2.15 -1.56
C TYR A 37 37.03 3.47 -1.35
N ASN A 38 36.94 4.37 -2.32
CA ASN A 38 37.49 5.72 -2.19
C ASN A 38 36.71 6.50 -1.12
N GLU A 39 37.31 7.50 -0.47
CA GLU A 39 36.67 8.29 0.60
C GLU A 39 35.33 8.89 0.14
N ARG A 40 35.25 9.34 -1.11
CA ARG A 40 34.02 9.85 -1.73
C ARG A 40 32.92 8.80 -1.90
N GLN A 41 33.30 7.54 -2.13
CA GLN A 41 32.34 6.44 -2.24
C GLN A 41 31.80 6.06 -0.86
N LEU A 42 32.67 6.06 0.15
CA LEU A 42 32.26 5.86 1.54
C LEU A 42 31.29 6.95 2.01
N ASP A 43 31.60 8.21 1.69
CA ASP A 43 30.75 9.36 2.00
C ASP A 43 29.35 9.24 1.35
N SER A 44 29.32 8.84 0.07
CA SER A 44 28.06 8.58 -0.65
C SER A 44 27.23 7.45 -0.02
N ILE A 45 27.88 6.38 0.47
CA ILE A 45 27.21 5.26 1.14
C ILE A 45 26.66 5.70 2.51
N SER A 46 27.41 6.49 3.28
CA SER A 46 26.90 7.06 4.54
C SER A 46 25.72 8.00 4.30
N PHE A 47 25.79 8.82 3.25
CA PHE A 47 24.71 9.74 2.87
C PHE A 47 23.42 8.99 2.50
N LEU A 48 23.53 7.94 1.68
CA LEU A 48 22.38 7.11 1.27
C LEU A 48 21.65 6.49 2.46
N LYS A 49 22.39 6.07 3.49
CA LYS A 49 21.80 5.39 4.65
C LYS A 49 20.88 6.31 5.47
N THR A 50 21.18 7.60 5.51
CA THR A 50 20.41 8.58 6.28
C THR A 50 19.37 9.33 5.43
N HIS A 51 19.69 9.64 4.18
CA HIS A 51 18.84 10.47 3.32
C HIS A 51 18.03 9.67 2.28
N HIS A 52 18.31 8.37 2.11
CA HIS A 52 17.60 7.45 1.20
C HIS A 52 17.72 7.72 -0.30
N TYR A 53 18.50 8.73 -0.70
CA TYR A 53 18.95 8.95 -2.07
C TYR A 53 20.45 9.29 -2.06
N ALA A 54 21.07 9.30 -3.24
CA ALA A 54 22.50 9.58 -3.37
C ALA A 54 22.79 10.35 -4.67
N ARG A 55 24.07 10.47 -4.98
CA ARG A 55 24.53 11.02 -6.26
C ARG A 55 23.97 10.25 -7.45
N ASN A 56 23.69 10.96 -8.53
CA ASN A 56 23.02 10.49 -9.75
C ASN A 56 21.57 10.06 -9.55
N TYR A 57 20.95 10.42 -8.42
CA TYR A 57 19.53 10.20 -8.22
C TYR A 57 18.71 11.28 -8.93
N ASN A 58 17.59 10.87 -9.51
CA ASN A 58 16.74 11.73 -10.31
C ASN A 58 15.52 12.20 -9.52
N PHE A 59 15.16 13.45 -9.73
CA PHE A 59 13.95 14.06 -9.20
C PHE A 59 13.18 14.77 -10.30
N VAL A 60 11.88 14.91 -10.08
CA VAL A 60 10.97 15.75 -10.86
C VAL A 60 10.52 16.92 -10.00
N VAL A 61 10.56 18.12 -10.55
CA VAL A 61 10.11 19.33 -9.85
C VAL A 61 8.57 19.38 -9.79
N LYS A 62 8.03 19.39 -8.57
CA LYS A 62 6.58 19.49 -8.31
C LYS A 62 6.12 20.92 -8.04
N ALA A 63 6.97 21.72 -7.40
CA ALA A 63 6.72 23.15 -7.16
C ALA A 63 6.67 23.94 -8.47
N ASP A 64 6.03 25.12 -8.46
CA ASP A 64 5.93 25.96 -9.66
C ASP A 64 7.31 26.41 -10.15
N SER A 65 8.21 26.74 -9.21
CA SER A 65 9.62 26.97 -9.50
C SER A 65 10.52 26.70 -8.29
N ILE A 66 11.77 26.33 -8.56
CA ILE A 66 12.83 26.15 -7.57
C ILE A 66 13.99 27.07 -7.95
N VAL A 67 14.54 27.77 -6.97
CA VAL A 67 15.66 28.69 -7.16
C VAL A 67 16.94 28.03 -6.65
N LEU A 68 17.93 27.91 -7.54
CA LEU A 68 19.26 27.40 -7.25
C LEU A 68 20.27 28.55 -7.16
N CYS A 69 21.22 28.43 -6.25
CA CYS A 69 22.37 29.32 -6.15
C CYS A 69 23.52 28.77 -7.00
N ARG A 70 24.07 29.56 -7.95
CA ARG A 70 25.16 29.07 -8.82
C ARG A 70 26.42 28.69 -8.04
N GLN A 71 26.67 29.34 -6.91
CA GLN A 71 27.80 29.10 -6.01
C GLN A 71 27.32 28.72 -4.61
N MET A 72 28.13 27.93 -3.90
CA MET A 72 27.84 27.56 -2.51
C MET A 72 28.08 28.78 -1.60
N PRO A 73 27.21 29.08 -0.61
CA PRO A 73 27.26 30.34 0.17
C PRO A 73 28.51 30.53 1.05
N TYR A 74 29.36 29.51 1.22
CA TYR A 74 30.58 29.58 2.03
C TYR A 74 31.77 30.21 1.29
N VAL A 75 31.69 30.39 -0.03
CA VAL A 75 32.70 31.16 -0.76
C VAL A 75 32.34 32.63 -0.58
N SER A 76 33.10 33.32 0.28
CA SER A 76 33.02 34.75 0.55
C SER A 76 33.25 35.57 -0.72
N SER A 77 32.22 35.67 -1.55
CA SER A 77 32.17 36.56 -2.70
C SER A 77 30.98 37.51 -2.51
N PRO A 78 31.21 38.83 -2.43
CA PRO A 78 30.17 39.85 -2.29
C PRO A 78 29.53 40.20 -3.65
N VAL A 79 29.57 39.30 -4.62
CA VAL A 79 29.10 39.54 -5.98
C VAL A 79 27.82 38.73 -6.16
N GLY A 80 26.74 39.42 -6.52
CA GLY A 80 25.36 38.94 -6.52
C GLY A 80 25.22 37.46 -6.85
N ASN A 81 24.52 36.75 -5.97
CA ASN A 81 24.23 35.34 -6.17
C ASN A 81 23.44 35.16 -7.47
N ASP A 82 24.14 34.83 -8.55
CA ASP A 82 23.52 34.35 -9.78
C ASP A 82 22.57 33.22 -9.41
N THR A 83 21.28 33.43 -9.64
CA THR A 83 20.25 32.45 -9.36
C THR A 83 19.78 31.82 -10.65
N ILE A 84 19.57 30.51 -10.61
CA ILE A 84 19.03 29.73 -11.72
C ILE A 84 17.66 29.23 -11.28
N VAL A 85 16.65 29.45 -12.12
CA VAL A 85 15.27 29.04 -11.82
C VAL A 85 14.94 27.78 -12.60
N ILE A 86 14.59 26.72 -11.88
CA ILE A 86 14.03 25.49 -12.44
C ILE A 86 12.52 25.53 -12.34
N ARG A 87 11.78 25.05 -13.34
CA ARG A 87 10.32 25.11 -13.41
C ARG A 87 9.71 23.75 -13.10
N LYS A 88 8.40 23.75 -12.88
CA LYS A 88 7.60 22.54 -12.69
C LYS A 88 7.75 21.54 -13.84
N HIS A 89 7.78 20.25 -13.50
CA HIS A 89 7.95 19.08 -14.37
C HIS A 89 9.33 18.90 -15.00
N ASP A 90 10.31 19.74 -14.65
CA ASP A 90 11.68 19.50 -15.09
C ASP A 90 12.30 18.33 -14.32
N ASN A 91 13.03 17.49 -15.05
CA ASN A 91 13.87 16.44 -14.48
C ASN A 91 15.19 17.06 -14.03
N ILE A 92 15.59 16.76 -12.80
CA ILE A 92 16.86 17.19 -12.23
C ILE A 92 17.60 15.99 -11.65
N VAL A 93 18.92 16.03 -11.70
CA VAL A 93 19.79 14.99 -11.16
C VAL A 93 20.64 15.54 -10.03
N VAL A 94 20.85 14.75 -8.98
CA VAL A 94 21.79 15.07 -7.90
C VAL A 94 23.22 14.86 -8.37
N VAL A 95 24.00 15.93 -8.41
CA VAL A 95 25.40 15.91 -8.88
C VAL A 95 26.38 15.72 -7.74
N ASP A 96 26.20 16.46 -6.65
CA ASP A 96 27.09 16.46 -5.50
C ASP A 96 26.32 16.77 -4.22
N THR A 97 26.84 16.28 -3.10
CA THR A 97 26.24 16.47 -1.77
C THR A 97 27.32 16.93 -0.81
N ARG A 98 27.03 17.96 -0.03
CA ARG A 98 27.95 18.51 0.97
C ARG A 98 27.25 18.74 2.29
N THR A 99 27.79 18.14 3.33
CA THR A 99 27.40 18.42 4.72
C THR A 99 28.26 19.57 5.23
N SER A 100 27.64 20.61 5.78
CA SER A 100 28.38 21.72 6.37
C SER A 100 28.96 21.33 7.74
N ASP A 101 30.24 21.58 7.96
CA ASP A 101 30.94 21.29 9.24
C ASP A 101 30.51 22.22 10.39
N ASP A 102 30.01 23.41 10.07
CA ASP A 102 29.82 24.51 11.03
C ASP A 102 28.40 24.55 11.65
N ARG A 103 27.45 23.84 11.03
CA ARG A 103 26.09 23.61 11.54
C ARG A 103 25.67 22.20 11.21
N THR A 104 25.53 21.38 12.25
CA THR A 104 25.29 19.92 12.23
C THR A 104 24.12 19.42 11.37
N ASP A 105 23.26 20.29 10.84
CA ASP A 105 22.04 19.90 10.11
C ASP A 105 21.89 20.58 8.73
N SER A 106 22.91 21.27 8.22
CA SER A 106 22.80 21.94 6.91
C SER A 106 23.46 21.15 5.78
N VAL A 107 22.66 20.29 5.14
CA VAL A 107 23.01 19.57 3.90
C VAL A 107 22.71 20.45 2.69
N TRP A 108 23.72 20.62 1.84
CA TRP A 108 23.63 21.30 0.56
C TRP A 108 23.76 20.31 -0.58
N ILE A 109 22.87 20.43 -1.54
CA ILE A 109 22.77 19.53 -2.68
C ILE A 109 23.00 20.34 -3.93
N GLN A 110 23.92 19.87 -4.76
CA GLN A 110 24.08 20.36 -6.11
C GLN A 110 23.16 19.56 -7.02
N VAL A 111 22.27 20.25 -7.71
CA VAL A 111 21.35 19.65 -8.69
C VAL A 111 21.59 20.26 -10.06
N ALA A 112 21.39 19.45 -11.10
CA ALA A 112 21.51 19.87 -12.49
C ALA A 112 20.29 19.42 -13.28
N ARG A 113 19.79 20.26 -14.17
CA ARG A 113 18.82 19.85 -15.19
C ARG A 113 19.54 19.44 -16.48
N ASP A 114 20.51 20.24 -16.90
CA ASP A 114 21.38 19.95 -18.04
C ASP A 114 22.83 20.34 -17.71
N GLN A 115 23.74 20.23 -18.69
CA GLN A 115 25.15 20.55 -18.52
C GLN A 115 25.43 22.03 -18.19
N PHE A 116 24.47 22.93 -18.43
CA PHE A 116 24.63 24.38 -18.29
C PHE A 116 23.81 24.98 -17.13
N THR A 117 22.79 24.28 -16.66
CA THR A 117 21.84 24.69 -15.63
C THR A 117 22.00 23.80 -14.40
N PHE A 118 23.00 24.13 -13.59
CA PHE A 118 23.28 23.47 -12.32
C PHE A 118 23.53 24.50 -11.21
N GLY A 119 23.20 24.13 -9.98
CA GLY A 119 23.38 25.00 -8.83
C GLY A 119 23.11 24.28 -7.51
N TRP A 120 23.33 25.01 -6.43
CA TRP A 120 23.23 24.55 -5.06
C TRP A 120 21.92 24.99 -4.43
N ILE A 121 21.33 24.09 -3.64
CA ILE A 121 20.14 24.35 -2.85
C ILE A 121 20.24 23.55 -1.55
N GLN A 122 19.63 24.09 -0.49
CA GLN A 122 19.54 23.39 0.78
C GLN A 122 18.55 22.21 0.66
N GLU A 123 18.90 21.06 1.23
CA GLU A 123 18.09 19.84 1.15
C GLU A 123 16.63 20.03 1.54
N ASN A 124 16.37 20.66 2.69
CA ASN A 124 15.01 20.88 3.18
C ASN A 124 14.14 21.69 2.19
N ARG A 125 14.75 22.63 1.47
CA ARG A 125 14.06 23.40 0.43
C ARG A 125 13.86 22.59 -0.84
N LEU A 126 14.86 21.80 -1.24
CA LEU A 126 14.76 20.91 -2.39
C LEU A 126 13.63 19.89 -2.20
N LEU A 127 13.68 19.10 -1.12
CA LEU A 127 12.74 18.01 -0.84
C LEU A 127 11.29 18.49 -0.65
N SER A 128 11.08 19.77 -0.32
CA SER A 128 9.74 20.37 -0.27
C SER A 128 9.12 20.63 -1.65
N GLY A 129 9.96 20.76 -2.69
CA GLY A 129 9.55 21.14 -4.04
C GLY A 129 9.74 20.06 -5.10
N VAL A 130 10.32 18.91 -4.74
CA VAL A 130 10.63 17.81 -5.67
C VAL A 130 10.09 16.47 -5.20
N VAL A 131 9.95 15.54 -6.14
CA VAL A 131 9.58 14.15 -5.91
C VAL A 131 10.48 13.24 -6.74
N PRO A 132 10.71 11.98 -6.35
CA PRO A 132 11.38 11.01 -7.22
C PRO A 132 10.74 10.92 -8.61
N ASP A 133 11.55 10.61 -9.63
CA ASP A 133 11.09 10.45 -11.01
C ASP A 133 10.25 9.19 -11.24
N ASP A 134 10.38 8.18 -10.37
CA ASP A 134 9.61 6.95 -10.44
C ASP A 134 8.08 7.15 -10.35
N PRO A 135 7.28 6.50 -11.21
CA PRO A 135 5.83 6.69 -11.25
C PRO A 135 5.11 6.23 -9.97
N ILE A 136 5.65 5.22 -9.28
CA ILE A 136 5.11 4.71 -8.01
C ILE A 136 5.27 5.79 -6.92
N SER A 137 6.42 6.44 -6.85
CA SER A 137 6.70 7.50 -5.89
C SER A 137 5.88 8.75 -6.16
N GLN A 138 5.71 9.10 -7.44
CA GLN A 138 4.80 10.18 -7.85
C GLN A 138 3.36 9.89 -7.44
N PHE A 139 2.89 8.65 -7.63
CA PHE A 139 1.57 8.22 -7.18
C PHE A 139 1.43 8.36 -5.66
N ILE A 140 2.41 7.89 -4.88
CA ILE A 140 2.42 8.05 -3.42
C ILE A 140 2.35 9.53 -3.02
N SER A 141 3.14 10.40 -3.68
CA SER A 141 3.14 11.85 -3.41
C SER A 141 1.80 12.51 -3.75
N MET A 142 1.12 12.07 -4.81
CA MET A 142 -0.19 12.57 -5.18
C MET A 142 -1.25 12.20 -4.14
N PHE A 143 -1.25 10.95 -3.66
CA PHE A 143 -2.17 10.49 -2.63
C PHE A 143 -1.86 11.04 -1.23
N SER A 144 -0.64 11.51 -1.00
CA SER A 144 -0.24 12.16 0.25
C SER A 144 -0.65 13.63 0.34
N ASP A 145 -1.23 14.22 -0.71
CA ASP A 145 -1.71 15.60 -0.67
C ASP A 145 -2.82 15.75 0.39
N THR A 146 -2.66 16.68 1.31
CA THR A 146 -3.57 16.87 2.46
C THR A 146 -4.99 17.18 2.01
N HIS A 147 -5.16 17.97 0.94
CA HIS A 147 -6.48 18.31 0.42
C HIS A 147 -7.14 17.10 -0.25
N LEU A 148 -6.37 16.34 -1.03
CA LEU A 148 -6.85 15.12 -1.68
C LEU A 148 -7.25 14.08 -0.63
N LEU A 149 -6.44 13.90 0.41
CA LEU A 149 -6.70 12.96 1.51
C LEU A 149 -8.01 13.32 2.24
N ILE A 150 -8.20 14.59 2.63
CA ILE A 150 -9.43 15.05 3.28
C ILE A 150 -10.65 14.81 2.38
N PHE A 151 -10.54 15.14 1.09
CA PHE A 151 -11.61 14.94 0.13
C PHE A 151 -11.99 13.45 -0.04
N LEU A 152 -10.99 12.56 -0.09
CA LEU A 152 -11.21 11.11 -0.15
C LEU A 152 -11.92 10.58 1.11
N ILE A 153 -11.58 11.09 2.30
CA ILE A 153 -12.27 10.74 3.54
C ILE A 153 -13.76 11.11 3.45
N ILE A 154 -14.07 12.35 3.04
CA ILE A 154 -15.45 12.85 2.96
C ILE A 154 -16.27 12.04 1.95
N ILE A 155 -15.76 11.85 0.73
CA ILE A 155 -16.43 11.05 -0.31
C ILE A 155 -16.66 9.63 0.18
N SER A 156 -15.70 9.05 0.90
CA SER A 156 -15.88 7.70 1.41
C SER A 156 -16.94 7.60 2.49
N ILE A 157 -17.08 8.58 3.40
CA ILE A 157 -18.13 8.56 4.42
C ILE A 157 -19.51 8.66 3.75
N ILE A 158 -19.63 9.53 2.75
CA ILE A 158 -20.87 9.69 1.97
C ILE A 158 -21.16 8.40 1.18
N GLY A 159 -20.16 7.85 0.50
CA GLY A 159 -20.28 6.57 -0.22
C GLY A 159 -20.66 5.42 0.71
N ALA A 160 -20.05 5.34 1.89
CA ALA A 160 -20.35 4.34 2.91
C ALA A 160 -21.80 4.41 3.39
N SER A 161 -22.25 5.61 3.74
CA SER A 161 -23.62 5.84 4.22
C SER A 161 -24.65 5.56 3.11
N TYR A 162 -24.36 5.93 1.86
CA TYR A 162 -25.21 5.62 0.72
C TYR A 162 -25.29 4.11 0.44
N VAL A 163 -24.15 3.40 0.43
CA VAL A 163 -24.10 1.95 0.24
C VAL A 163 -24.85 1.24 1.37
N PHE A 164 -24.65 1.66 2.63
CA PHE A 164 -25.40 1.14 3.77
C PHE A 164 -26.90 1.36 3.58
N HIS A 165 -27.33 2.59 3.28
CA HIS A 165 -28.73 2.90 3.03
C HIS A 165 -29.33 2.07 1.87
N LEU A 166 -28.56 1.83 0.81
CA LEU A 166 -28.97 1.00 -0.32
C LEU A 166 -29.16 -0.47 0.08
N ILE A 167 -28.23 -1.03 0.89
CA ILE A 167 -28.30 -2.39 1.42
C ILE A 167 -29.60 -2.59 2.22
N PHE A 168 -29.92 -1.66 3.13
CA PHE A 168 -31.14 -1.76 3.96
C PHE A 168 -32.42 -1.57 3.17
N LYS A 169 -32.42 -0.72 2.13
CA LYS A 169 -33.64 -0.39 1.37
C LYS A 169 -34.03 -1.46 0.34
N ILE A 170 -33.06 -2.08 -0.32
CA ILE A 170 -33.33 -2.88 -1.54
C ILE A 170 -33.28 -4.41 -1.28
N ASN A 171 -32.83 -4.87 -0.09
CA ASN A 171 -32.51 -6.29 0.14
C ASN A 171 -31.58 -6.86 -0.96
N ALA A 172 -30.75 -6.00 -1.55
CA ALA A 172 -29.86 -6.35 -2.65
C ALA A 172 -28.84 -7.40 -2.19
N LYS A 173 -28.40 -8.25 -3.12
CA LYS A 173 -27.29 -9.18 -2.85
C LYS A 173 -26.02 -8.37 -2.64
N VAL A 174 -25.45 -8.43 -1.45
CA VAL A 174 -24.24 -7.69 -1.09
C VAL A 174 -23.32 -8.60 -0.25
N VAL A 175 -22.01 -8.37 -0.34
CA VAL A 175 -21.02 -9.12 0.45
C VAL A 175 -21.36 -9.03 1.94
N HIS A 176 -21.32 -10.16 2.65
CA HIS A 176 -21.76 -10.34 4.05
C HIS A 176 -23.29 -10.24 4.32
N PHE A 177 -24.06 -9.64 3.40
CA PHE A 177 -25.51 -9.39 3.54
C PHE A 177 -26.27 -9.91 2.31
N ASN A 178 -26.90 -11.08 2.44
CA ASN A 178 -27.52 -11.79 1.30
C ASN A 178 -26.49 -12.11 0.20
N ASP A 179 -25.39 -12.74 0.62
CA ASP A 179 -24.23 -12.97 -0.22
C ASP A 179 -24.44 -14.10 -1.25
N ILE A 180 -23.71 -14.05 -2.36
CA ILE A 180 -23.62 -15.18 -3.29
C ILE A 180 -22.89 -16.35 -2.62
N PRO A 181 -23.17 -17.62 -2.97
CA PRO A 181 -22.50 -18.77 -2.39
C PRO A 181 -21.08 -18.93 -2.98
N SER A 182 -20.23 -17.93 -2.84
CA SER A 182 -18.82 -17.87 -3.24
C SER A 182 -17.99 -17.37 -2.08
N PHE A 183 -16.76 -17.88 -1.97
CA PHE A 183 -15.81 -17.41 -0.96
C PHE A 183 -15.04 -16.15 -1.38
N TYR A 184 -14.86 -15.93 -2.69
CA TYR A 184 -13.93 -14.92 -3.19
C TYR A 184 -14.32 -13.47 -2.85
N PRO A 185 -15.60 -13.06 -2.88
CA PRO A 185 -15.98 -11.71 -2.45
C PRO A 185 -15.70 -11.44 -0.98
N THR A 186 -15.95 -12.42 -0.11
CA THR A 186 -15.60 -12.34 1.32
C THR A 186 -14.09 -12.27 1.51
N LEU A 187 -13.33 -13.13 0.79
CA LEU A 187 -11.88 -13.15 0.82
C LEU A 187 -11.27 -11.84 0.33
N LEU A 188 -11.84 -11.23 -0.72
CA LEU A 188 -11.40 -9.94 -1.25
C LEU A 188 -11.57 -8.85 -0.19
N ALA A 189 -12.76 -8.76 0.41
CA ALA A 189 -13.05 -7.78 1.45
C ALA A 189 -12.11 -7.90 2.66
N LEU A 190 -11.79 -9.14 3.07
CA LEU A 190 -10.83 -9.42 4.14
C LEU A 190 -9.39 -9.07 3.75
N SER A 191 -9.01 -9.34 2.50
CA SER A 191 -7.65 -9.06 1.99
C SER A 191 -7.40 -7.56 1.91
N VAL A 192 -8.38 -6.78 1.43
CA VAL A 192 -8.32 -5.31 1.40
C VAL A 192 -8.24 -4.73 2.80
N ALA A 193 -9.04 -5.24 3.74
CA ALA A 193 -8.99 -4.84 5.15
C ALA A 193 -7.60 -5.13 5.77
N PHE A 194 -7.05 -6.31 5.49
CA PHE A 194 -5.72 -6.70 5.96
C PHE A 194 -4.63 -5.79 5.37
N ALA A 195 -4.64 -5.57 4.06
CA ALA A 195 -3.68 -4.69 3.39
C ALA A 195 -3.70 -3.26 3.94
N ALA A 196 -4.89 -2.70 4.18
CA ALA A 196 -5.05 -1.36 4.74
C ALA A 196 -4.50 -1.26 6.18
N MET A 197 -4.86 -2.22 7.04
CA MET A 197 -4.32 -2.29 8.40
C MET A 197 -2.80 -2.47 8.39
N PHE A 198 -2.29 -3.37 7.56
CA PHE A 198 -0.86 -3.66 7.48
C PHE A 198 -0.06 -2.48 6.91
N TYR A 199 -0.61 -1.77 5.91
CA TYR A 199 -0.04 -0.55 5.38
C TYR A 199 0.13 0.53 6.45
N SER A 200 -0.94 0.84 7.20
CA SER A 200 -0.87 1.79 8.32
C SER A 200 0.11 1.33 9.40
N SER A 201 0.21 0.01 9.63
CA SER A 201 1.20 -0.55 10.56
C SER A 201 2.64 -0.26 10.12
N ILE A 202 2.95 -0.43 8.83
CA ILE A 202 4.26 -0.09 8.26
C ILE A 202 4.55 1.41 8.44
N GLN A 203 3.55 2.27 8.18
CA GLN A 203 3.71 3.71 8.35
C GLN A 203 4.00 4.12 9.80
N MET A 204 3.45 3.43 10.81
CA MET A 204 3.67 3.76 12.21
C MET A 204 4.97 3.18 12.77
N PHE A 205 5.30 1.94 12.43
CA PHE A 205 6.40 1.21 13.08
C PHE A 205 7.67 1.12 12.25
N ALA A 206 7.60 1.34 10.94
CA ALA A 206 8.71 1.19 10.01
C ALA A 206 8.80 2.38 9.04
N THR A 207 8.72 3.59 9.58
CA THR A 207 8.78 4.86 8.83
C THR A 207 9.99 4.93 7.89
N ASP A 208 11.18 4.58 8.38
CA ASP A 208 12.42 4.65 7.59
C ASP A 208 12.45 3.62 6.46
N MET A 209 11.80 2.46 6.66
CA MET A 209 11.64 1.45 5.63
C MET A 209 10.71 1.93 4.52
N TRP A 210 9.60 2.57 4.89
CA TRP A 210 8.66 3.16 3.94
C TRP A 210 9.28 4.34 3.18
N ARG A 211 10.06 5.18 3.86
CA ARG A 211 10.84 6.26 3.24
C ARG A 211 11.83 5.72 2.21
N HIS A 212 12.59 4.68 2.56
CA HIS A 212 13.49 4.04 1.60
C HIS A 212 12.73 3.50 0.38
N PHE A 213 11.57 2.87 0.57
CA PHE A 213 10.73 2.41 -0.54
C PHE A 213 10.21 3.56 -1.40
N TYR A 214 9.91 4.71 -0.81
CA TYR A 214 9.49 5.91 -1.54
C TYR A 214 10.59 6.42 -2.49
N PHE A 215 11.86 6.34 -2.12
CA PHE A 215 12.96 6.72 -3.02
C PHE A 215 13.35 5.59 -3.99
N HIS A 216 13.14 4.33 -3.63
CA HIS A 216 13.52 3.19 -4.46
C HIS A 216 12.38 2.17 -4.56
N PRO A 217 11.28 2.51 -5.26
CA PRO A 217 10.11 1.66 -5.32
C PRO A 217 10.38 0.41 -6.16
N SER A 218 9.79 -0.72 -5.76
CA SER A 218 9.81 -1.96 -6.54
C SER A 218 8.54 -2.75 -6.33
N LEU A 219 7.97 -3.28 -7.41
CA LEU A 219 6.82 -4.19 -7.35
C LEU A 219 7.22 -5.65 -7.09
N ASN A 220 8.52 -5.94 -7.03
CA ASN A 220 9.02 -7.28 -6.77
C ASN A 220 9.04 -7.56 -5.25
N PRO A 221 8.17 -8.46 -4.74
CA PRO A 221 8.11 -8.75 -3.30
C PRO A 221 9.38 -9.46 -2.79
N PHE A 222 10.17 -10.10 -3.64
CA PHE A 222 11.31 -10.93 -3.21
C PHE A 222 12.60 -10.15 -2.92
N VAL A 223 12.66 -8.88 -3.34
CA VAL A 223 13.84 -8.02 -3.16
C VAL A 223 13.72 -7.13 -1.92
N GLN A 224 12.50 -6.98 -1.40
CA GLN A 224 12.19 -6.03 -0.33
C GLN A 224 12.36 -6.65 1.06
N PRO A 225 12.53 -5.82 2.11
CA PRO A 225 12.50 -6.28 3.49
C PRO A 225 11.22 -7.08 3.80
N PRO A 226 11.23 -8.01 4.76
CA PRO A 226 10.12 -8.95 4.99
C PRO A 226 8.75 -8.29 5.16
N ALA A 227 8.67 -7.16 5.88
CA ALA A 227 7.41 -6.44 6.06
C ALA A 227 6.86 -5.90 4.73
N LEU A 228 7.69 -5.21 3.92
CA LEU A 228 7.25 -4.77 2.59
C LEU A 228 6.95 -5.92 1.64
N SER A 229 7.71 -7.02 1.72
CA SER A 229 7.46 -8.23 0.94
C SER A 229 6.05 -8.77 1.18
N VAL A 230 5.64 -8.91 2.45
CA VAL A 230 4.29 -9.35 2.84
C VAL A 230 3.23 -8.37 2.33
N PHE A 231 3.49 -7.06 2.43
CA PHE A 231 2.57 -6.04 1.91
C PHE A 231 2.37 -6.17 0.39
N LEU A 232 3.47 -6.26 -0.38
CA LEU A 232 3.43 -6.40 -1.83
C LEU A 232 2.78 -7.72 -2.27
N CYS A 233 3.08 -8.82 -1.59
CA CYS A 233 2.39 -10.10 -1.80
C CYS A 233 0.88 -9.97 -1.58
N THR A 234 0.46 -9.20 -0.57
CA THR A 234 -0.97 -8.94 -0.30
C THR A 234 -1.59 -8.10 -1.41
N VAL A 235 -0.91 -7.09 -1.95
CA VAL A 235 -1.38 -6.29 -3.09
C VAL A 235 -1.57 -7.18 -4.33
N TRP A 236 -0.60 -8.03 -4.65
CA TRP A 236 -0.72 -8.99 -5.74
C TRP A 236 -1.85 -10.00 -5.51
N PHE A 237 -1.99 -10.49 -4.29
CA PHE A 237 -3.08 -11.38 -3.90
C PHE A 237 -4.45 -10.73 -4.10
N ILE A 238 -4.62 -9.46 -3.73
CA ILE A 238 -5.85 -8.70 -3.95
C ILE A 238 -6.20 -8.66 -5.44
N ILE A 239 -5.21 -8.42 -6.32
CA ILE A 239 -5.44 -8.41 -7.78
C ILE A 239 -5.96 -9.77 -8.25
N ILE A 240 -5.30 -10.86 -7.85
CA ILE A 240 -5.69 -12.23 -8.22
C ILE A 240 -7.10 -12.57 -7.71
N VAL A 241 -7.38 -12.29 -6.44
CA VAL A 241 -8.68 -12.56 -5.82
C VAL A 241 -9.77 -11.67 -6.44
N THR A 242 -9.46 -10.44 -6.84
CA THR A 242 -10.39 -9.55 -7.54
C THR A 242 -10.81 -10.15 -8.88
N LEU A 243 -9.85 -10.63 -9.68
CA LEU A 243 -10.15 -11.28 -10.95
C LEU A 243 -11.01 -12.53 -10.76
N ALA A 244 -10.67 -13.37 -9.77
CA ALA A 244 -11.46 -14.56 -9.44
C ALA A 244 -12.87 -14.21 -8.93
N ALA A 245 -13.01 -13.16 -8.13
CA ALA A 245 -14.31 -12.69 -7.65
C ALA A 245 -15.18 -12.18 -8.80
N ILE A 246 -14.62 -11.36 -9.70
CA ILE A 246 -15.32 -10.86 -10.89
C ILE A 246 -15.82 -12.04 -11.74
N ASP A 247 -14.93 -12.97 -12.05
CA ASP A 247 -15.26 -14.14 -12.86
C ASP A 247 -16.42 -14.93 -12.23
N GLU A 248 -16.33 -15.26 -10.94
CA GLU A 248 -17.37 -16.05 -10.29
C GLU A 248 -18.71 -15.30 -10.11
N ILE A 249 -18.67 -13.98 -9.91
CA ILE A 249 -19.87 -13.15 -9.84
C ILE A 249 -20.64 -13.24 -11.17
N PHE A 250 -19.95 -13.08 -12.30
CA PHE A 250 -20.58 -13.17 -13.63
C PHE A 250 -21.01 -14.59 -13.99
N HIS A 251 -20.36 -15.62 -13.46
CA HIS A 251 -20.80 -17.00 -13.63
C HIS A 251 -22.07 -17.34 -12.82
N LYS A 252 -22.28 -16.69 -11.67
CA LYS A 252 -23.39 -17.02 -10.74
C LYS A 252 -24.61 -16.11 -10.85
N LEU A 253 -24.45 -14.89 -11.36
CA LEU A 253 -25.51 -13.90 -11.44
C LEU A 253 -25.74 -13.45 -12.89
N PRO A 254 -26.99 -13.15 -13.28
CA PRO A 254 -27.27 -12.50 -14.55
C PRO A 254 -26.62 -11.10 -14.58
N PHE A 255 -26.25 -10.62 -15.76
CA PHE A 255 -25.46 -9.40 -15.96
C PHE A 255 -25.96 -8.19 -15.14
N GLY A 256 -27.27 -7.94 -15.10
CA GLY A 256 -27.85 -6.84 -14.33
C GLY A 256 -27.66 -6.96 -12.82
N GLU A 257 -27.81 -8.16 -12.24
CA GLU A 257 -27.57 -8.38 -10.80
C GLU A 257 -26.08 -8.38 -10.48
N ALA A 258 -25.26 -8.91 -11.38
CA ALA A 258 -23.81 -8.98 -11.25
C ALA A 258 -23.18 -7.58 -11.12
N THR A 259 -23.61 -6.61 -11.93
CA THR A 259 -23.08 -5.23 -11.89
C THR A 259 -23.43 -4.52 -10.59
N HIS A 260 -24.67 -4.68 -10.11
CA HIS A 260 -25.08 -4.14 -8.81
C HIS A 260 -24.30 -4.77 -7.65
N TYR A 261 -24.10 -6.10 -7.68
CA TYR A 261 -23.31 -6.79 -6.67
C TYR A 261 -21.84 -6.32 -6.68
N LEU A 262 -21.24 -6.16 -7.87
CA LEU A 262 -19.87 -5.68 -8.03
C LEU A 262 -19.71 -4.24 -7.49
N GLY A 263 -20.67 -3.36 -7.76
CA GLY A 263 -20.70 -2.02 -7.18
C GLY A 263 -20.75 -2.04 -5.65
N GLY A 264 -21.56 -2.94 -5.07
CA GLY A 264 -21.61 -3.17 -3.62
C GLY A 264 -20.30 -3.72 -3.05
N LEU A 265 -19.65 -4.65 -3.74
CA LEU A 265 -18.35 -5.21 -3.37
C LEU A 265 -17.24 -4.14 -3.39
N ILE A 266 -17.19 -3.31 -4.44
CA ILE A 266 -16.27 -2.17 -4.52
C ILE A 266 -16.52 -1.20 -3.36
N GLY A 267 -17.80 -0.89 -3.09
CA GLY A 267 -18.20 -0.04 -1.96
C GLY A 267 -17.69 -0.58 -0.63
N ILE A 268 -17.94 -1.86 -0.32
CA ILE A 268 -17.47 -2.49 0.91
C ILE A 268 -15.94 -2.52 0.99
N CYS A 269 -15.25 -2.82 -0.11
CA CYS A 269 -13.78 -2.79 -0.13
C CYS A 269 -13.24 -1.38 0.14
N ALA A 270 -13.83 -0.34 -0.44
CA ALA A 270 -13.44 1.04 -0.18
C ALA A 270 -13.69 1.45 1.28
N ILE A 271 -14.84 1.09 1.85
CA ILE A 271 -15.18 1.32 3.27
C ILE A 271 -14.15 0.63 4.17
N ASN A 272 -13.88 -0.66 3.93
CA ASN A 272 -12.88 -1.41 4.69
C ASN A 272 -11.52 -0.74 4.60
N TYR A 273 -11.06 -0.40 3.39
CA TYR A 273 -9.77 0.24 3.18
C TYR A 273 -9.63 1.50 4.05
N ILE A 274 -10.63 2.38 4.04
CA ILE A 274 -10.56 3.67 4.75
C ILE A 274 -10.71 3.49 6.26
N LEU A 275 -11.69 2.70 6.68
CA LEU A 275 -11.94 2.40 8.09
C LEU A 275 -10.70 1.78 8.74
N PHE A 276 -10.09 0.76 8.12
CA PHE A 276 -8.90 0.10 8.65
C PHE A 276 -7.63 0.94 8.51
N SER A 277 -7.50 1.75 7.45
CA SER A 277 -6.37 2.67 7.33
C SER A 277 -6.35 3.67 8.47
N ILE A 278 -7.49 4.28 8.79
CA ILE A 278 -7.62 5.29 9.86
C ILE A 278 -7.60 4.65 11.24
N ALA A 279 -8.42 3.62 11.49
CA ALA A 279 -8.54 3.01 12.83
C ALA A 279 -7.21 2.42 13.32
N THR A 280 -6.36 1.94 12.41
CA THR A 280 -5.04 1.39 12.76
C THR A 280 -4.09 2.48 13.25
N LEU A 281 -4.20 3.72 12.73
CA LEU A 281 -3.43 4.86 13.25
C LEU A 281 -3.71 5.13 14.75
N TYR A 282 -4.89 4.73 15.22
CA TYR A 282 -5.32 4.82 16.62
C TYR A 282 -5.15 3.50 17.39
N TYR A 283 -4.44 2.50 16.84
CA TYR A 283 -4.24 1.16 17.41
C TYR A 283 -5.52 0.30 17.58
N ILE A 284 -6.72 0.89 17.60
CA ILE A 284 -8.00 0.17 17.71
C ILE A 284 -8.26 -0.70 16.46
N GLY A 285 -7.64 -0.35 15.33
CA GLY A 285 -7.76 -1.08 14.06
C GLY A 285 -7.46 -2.58 14.15
N TYR A 286 -6.48 -3.00 14.96
CA TYR A 286 -6.14 -4.43 15.10
C TYR A 286 -7.28 -5.25 15.74
N LEU A 287 -7.89 -4.72 16.81
CA LEU A 287 -9.03 -5.36 17.49
C LEU A 287 -10.25 -5.40 16.58
N LEU A 288 -10.51 -4.29 15.89
CA LEU A 288 -11.60 -4.17 14.93
C LEU A 288 -11.40 -5.13 13.74
N PHE A 289 -10.16 -5.35 13.29
CA PHE A 289 -9.85 -6.28 12.20
C PHE A 289 -10.11 -7.72 12.63
N LEU A 290 -9.68 -8.10 13.84
CA LEU A 290 -9.98 -9.42 14.39
C LEU A 290 -11.49 -9.67 14.50
N ALA A 291 -12.23 -8.69 15.03
CA ALA A 291 -13.69 -8.77 15.12
C ALA A 291 -14.33 -8.92 13.72
N TYR A 292 -13.83 -8.16 12.73
CA TYR A 292 -14.31 -8.23 11.36
C TYR A 292 -14.03 -9.58 10.68
N VAL A 293 -12.83 -10.15 10.86
CA VAL A 293 -12.49 -11.50 10.36
C VAL A 293 -13.43 -12.54 10.95
N ILE A 294 -13.66 -12.51 12.27
CA ILE A 294 -14.57 -13.44 12.95
C ILE A 294 -15.99 -13.27 12.41
N PHE A 295 -16.48 -12.04 12.29
CA PHE A 295 -17.80 -11.73 11.76
C PHE A 295 -17.98 -12.24 10.31
N ALA A 296 -17.05 -11.90 9.43
CA ALA A 296 -17.07 -12.26 8.01
C ALA A 296 -17.09 -13.79 7.82
N LEU A 297 -16.17 -14.50 8.49
CA LEU A 297 -16.10 -15.96 8.41
C LEU A 297 -17.34 -16.62 9.01
N TYR A 298 -17.83 -16.11 10.15
CA TYR A 298 -19.05 -16.62 10.76
C TYR A 298 -20.26 -16.45 9.84
N ARG A 299 -20.43 -15.27 9.23
CA ARG A 299 -21.50 -14.99 8.26
C ARG A 299 -21.39 -15.88 7.03
N TYR A 300 -20.19 -16.01 6.47
CA TYR A 300 -19.93 -16.89 5.33
C TYR A 300 -20.34 -18.33 5.63
N PHE A 301 -19.83 -18.91 6.73
CA PHE A 301 -20.09 -20.31 7.07
C PHE A 301 -21.55 -20.59 7.47
N ARG A 302 -22.25 -19.62 8.06
CA ARG A 302 -23.63 -19.82 8.53
C ARG A 302 -24.67 -19.59 7.44
N HIS A 303 -24.42 -18.66 6.51
CA HIS A 303 -25.45 -18.21 5.56
C HIS A 303 -25.09 -18.38 4.09
N SER A 304 -23.83 -18.26 3.70
CA SER A 304 -23.43 -18.25 2.29
C SER A 304 -22.88 -19.60 1.81
N SER A 305 -22.19 -20.33 2.67
CA SER A 305 -21.41 -21.51 2.27
C SER A 305 -22.27 -22.71 1.84
N ARG A 306 -22.34 -22.97 0.53
CA ARG A 306 -22.97 -24.17 -0.05
C ARG A 306 -21.90 -25.17 -0.46
N TYR A 307 -21.60 -26.12 0.42
CA TYR A 307 -20.50 -27.09 0.24
C TYR A 307 -20.84 -28.25 -0.69
N TYR A 308 -22.12 -28.59 -0.81
CA TYR A 308 -22.58 -29.76 -1.54
C TYR A 308 -23.29 -29.32 -2.81
N ILE A 309 -23.23 -30.15 -3.84
CA ILE A 309 -23.95 -29.94 -5.10
C ILE A 309 -24.92 -31.09 -5.25
N CYS A 310 -26.17 -30.80 -5.61
CA CYS A 310 -27.15 -31.83 -5.89
C CYS A 310 -26.75 -32.60 -7.17
N GLY A 311 -26.63 -33.93 -7.07
CA GLY A 311 -26.25 -34.79 -8.21
C GLY A 311 -27.27 -34.82 -9.35
N ASN A 312 -28.52 -34.44 -9.07
CA ASN A 312 -29.58 -34.41 -10.08
C ASN A 312 -29.77 -33.01 -10.71
N CYS A 313 -29.88 -31.95 -9.89
CA CYS A 313 -30.20 -30.60 -10.40
C CYS A 313 -29.03 -29.61 -10.39
N GLY A 314 -27.84 -30.01 -9.92
CA GLY A 314 -26.68 -29.12 -9.82
C GLY A 314 -26.81 -27.98 -8.81
N ALA A 315 -27.91 -27.90 -8.05
CA ALA A 315 -28.11 -26.84 -7.07
C ALA A 315 -27.22 -27.00 -5.84
N GLY A 316 -26.65 -25.90 -5.36
CA GLY A 316 -25.84 -25.88 -4.14
C GLY A 316 -26.66 -26.13 -2.86
N LEU A 317 -26.15 -26.97 -1.97
CA LEU A 317 -26.75 -27.43 -0.72
C LEU A 317 -25.82 -27.13 0.47
N HIS A 318 -26.40 -26.73 1.61
CA HIS A 318 -25.65 -26.49 2.85
C HIS A 318 -25.33 -27.79 3.62
N LYS A 319 -26.18 -28.81 3.48
CA LYS A 319 -26.04 -30.12 4.13
C LYS A 319 -26.43 -31.24 3.18
N LYS A 320 -25.83 -32.41 3.38
CA LYS A 320 -26.29 -33.67 2.78
C LYS A 320 -27.74 -33.95 3.20
N GLY A 321 -28.49 -34.61 2.33
CA GLY A 321 -29.90 -34.93 2.50
C GLY A 321 -30.76 -34.50 1.32
N LYS A 322 -32.06 -34.33 1.58
CA LYS A 322 -33.05 -34.02 0.55
C LYS A 322 -32.83 -32.62 -0.04
N CYS A 323 -32.66 -32.54 -1.35
CA CYS A 323 -32.52 -31.28 -2.07
C CYS A 323 -33.85 -30.49 -2.03
N PRO A 324 -33.85 -29.22 -1.62
CA PRO A 324 -35.08 -28.42 -1.55
C PRO A 324 -35.62 -28.03 -2.94
N TYR A 325 -34.78 -28.06 -3.97
CA TYR A 325 -35.18 -27.69 -5.34
C TYR A 325 -35.81 -28.85 -6.13
N CYS A 326 -35.24 -30.05 -6.08
CA CYS A 326 -35.69 -31.20 -6.87
C CYS A 326 -36.16 -32.40 -6.03
N GLY A 327 -36.05 -32.34 -4.70
CA GLY A 327 -36.49 -33.43 -3.82
C GLY A 327 -35.59 -34.67 -3.79
N THR A 328 -34.54 -34.76 -4.60
CA THR A 328 -33.59 -35.87 -4.61
C THR A 328 -32.77 -35.91 -3.31
N VAL A 329 -32.60 -37.10 -2.73
CA VAL A 329 -31.74 -37.30 -1.54
C VAL A 329 -30.30 -37.42 -1.99
N ASN A 330 -29.43 -36.53 -1.52
CA ASN A 330 -28.00 -36.51 -1.81
C ASN A 330 -27.23 -36.98 -0.58
N GLU A 331 -26.54 -38.11 -0.67
CA GLU A 331 -25.84 -38.75 0.46
C GLU A 331 -24.41 -38.27 0.69
#